data_AF-A0A968XT37-F1
#
_entry.id   AF-A0A968XT37-F1
#
_cell.length_a   1.000
_cell.length_b   1.000
_cell.length_c   1.000
_cell.angle_alpha   90.00
_cell.angle_beta   90.00
_cell.angle_gamma   90.00
#
_symmetry.space_group_name_H-M   'P 1'
#
loop_
_entity.id
_entity.type
_entity.pdbx_description
1 polymer ?
#
loop_
_entity_poly.entity_id
_entity_poly.type
_entity_poly.pdbx_seq_one_letter_code
_entity_poly.pdbx_strand_id
1 'polypeptide(L)'
;MNSPTVGRIAKYLWIAAILWVAALNIQPYLSIITELTTGIIAIPLGELFLKIPIIGPAMALLALMIPGLVAIAIYILIQLLQCLPMLLASPEVVRARIAAGEQWQHLSIRAADPGWLRELKMKLNNFPLEWISSIHKGSKAAYAVDLVLSGMQYPLFKDGWLSAIQNWNSLGLWDVRWGNIPGFVTMIFAFEGAIWLYLKLSEGVDIFNAPPAPRTQPREPRERKQPRTEPMSW
;
A
#
# COMPACT_ATOMS: atom_id res chain seq x y z
N MET A 1 -5.91 -10.79 34.02
CA MET A 1 -6.48 -11.92 33.27
C MET A 1 -6.32 -11.63 31.77
N ASN A 2 -5.19 -12.02 31.17
CA ASN A 2 -5.02 -11.98 29.72
C ASN A 2 -5.43 -13.36 29.19
N SER A 3 -6.74 -13.58 29.02
CA SER A 3 -7.18 -14.78 28.32
C SER A 3 -6.79 -14.65 26.85
N PRO A 4 -6.03 -15.60 26.26
CA PRO A 4 -5.62 -15.57 24.85
C PRO A 4 -6.81 -15.46 23.89
N THR A 5 -8.03 -15.73 24.36
CA THR A 5 -9.28 -15.57 23.62
C THR A 5 -9.62 -14.12 23.32
N VAL A 6 -9.40 -13.19 24.26
CA VAL A 6 -9.81 -11.78 24.10
C VAL A 6 -9.00 -11.10 22.98
N GLY A 7 -7.67 -11.33 22.96
CA GLY A 7 -6.81 -10.79 21.92
C GLY A 7 -7.14 -11.33 20.52
N ARG A 8 -7.53 -12.61 20.41
CA ARG A 8 -7.96 -13.21 19.14
C ARG A 8 -9.27 -12.60 18.63
N ILE A 9 -10.26 -12.41 19.51
CA ILE A 9 -11.54 -11.79 19.15
C ILE A 9 -11.32 -10.36 18.65
N ALA A 10 -10.54 -9.55 19.37
CA ALA A 10 -10.23 -8.18 18.98
C ALA A 10 -9.56 -8.12 17.60
N LYS A 11 -8.61 -9.03 17.32
CA LYS A 11 -7.97 -9.13 16.00
C LYS A 11 -8.97 -9.41 14.87
N TYR A 12 -9.88 -10.36 15.06
CA TYR A 12 -10.87 -10.68 14.03
C TYR A 12 -11.89 -9.56 13.82
N LEU A 13 -12.33 -8.89 14.89
CA LEU A 13 -13.19 -7.71 14.78
C LEU A 13 -12.49 -6.58 13.99
N TRP A 14 -11.18 -6.41 14.20
CA TRP A 14 -10.41 -5.41 13.46
C TRP A 14 -10.26 -5.76 11.98
N ILE A 15 -9.97 -7.03 11.66
CA ILE A 15 -9.93 -7.51 10.27
C ILE A 15 -11.30 -7.28 9.60
N ALA A 16 -12.40 -7.59 10.28
CA ALA A 16 -13.75 -7.34 9.77
C ALA A 16 -14.00 -5.85 9.53
N ALA A 17 -13.54 -4.96 10.41
CA ALA A 17 -13.63 -3.52 10.22
C ALA A 17 -12.83 -3.03 9.00
N ILE A 18 -11.61 -3.54 8.77
CA ILE A 18 -10.81 -3.23 7.58
C ILE A 18 -11.53 -3.70 6.30
N LEU A 19 -12.07 -4.91 6.31
CA LEU A 19 -12.83 -5.44 5.17
C LEU A 19 -14.11 -4.63 4.89
N TRP A 20 -14.78 -4.17 5.95
CA TRP A 20 -15.94 -3.29 5.81
C TRP A 20 -15.57 -1.95 5.17
N VAL A 21 -14.49 -1.30 5.64
CA VAL A 21 -13.97 -0.07 5.02
C VAL A 21 -13.60 -0.31 3.55
N ALA A 22 -12.94 -1.43 3.24
CA ALA A 22 -12.61 -1.78 1.86
C ALA A 22 -13.86 -1.96 0.99
N ALA A 23 -14.92 -2.57 1.53
CA ALA A 23 -16.18 -2.75 0.82
C ALA A 23 -16.92 -1.41 0.57
N LEU A 24 -16.75 -0.42 1.44
CA LEU A 24 -17.27 0.93 1.19
C LEU A 24 -16.42 1.70 0.17
N ASN A 25 -15.09 1.57 0.27
CA ASN A 25 -14.15 2.27 -0.61
C ASN A 25 -14.06 1.65 -2.02
N ILE A 26 -14.69 0.51 -2.30
CA ILE A 26 -14.74 0.01 -3.68
C ILE A 26 -15.77 0.73 -4.56
N GLN A 27 -16.76 1.39 -3.96
CA GLN A 27 -17.91 1.95 -4.68
C GLN A 27 -17.54 2.87 -5.86
N PRO A 28 -16.59 3.82 -5.74
CA PRO A 28 -16.19 4.67 -6.86
C PRO A 28 -15.63 3.89 -8.05
N TYR A 29 -14.86 2.84 -7.77
CA TYR A 29 -14.29 1.96 -8.80
C TYR A 29 -15.40 1.21 -9.51
N LEU A 30 -16.38 0.70 -8.75
CA LEU A 30 -17.52 -0.01 -9.30
C LEU A 30 -18.35 0.91 -10.21
N SER A 31 -18.65 2.13 -9.78
CA SER A 31 -19.39 3.13 -10.58
C SER A 31 -18.70 3.39 -11.92
N ILE A 32 -17.40 3.73 -11.88
CA ILE A 32 -16.64 4.10 -13.08
C ILE A 32 -16.51 2.92 -14.05
N ILE A 33 -16.20 1.72 -13.56
CA ILE A 33 -16.09 0.54 -14.41
C ILE A 33 -17.46 0.14 -14.97
N THR A 34 -18.53 0.29 -14.20
CA THR A 34 -19.89 0.02 -14.67
C THR A 34 -20.26 0.98 -15.79
N GLU A 35 -20.01 2.28 -15.64
CA GLU A 35 -20.25 3.29 -16.69
C GLU A 35 -19.45 3.00 -17.98
N LEU A 36 -18.19 2.59 -17.84
CA LEU A 36 -17.37 2.20 -18.99
C LEU A 36 -17.88 0.91 -19.66
N THR A 37 -18.40 -0.03 -18.87
CA THR A 37 -18.86 -1.33 -19.39
C THR A 37 -20.26 -1.26 -19.98
N THR A 38 -21.17 -0.44 -19.45
CA THR A 38 -22.50 -0.24 -20.04
C THR A 38 -22.41 0.37 -21.44
N GLY A 39 -21.43 1.23 -21.68
CA GLY A 39 -21.11 1.73 -23.02
C GLY A 39 -20.71 0.62 -24.01
N ILE A 40 -20.09 -0.47 -23.54
CA ILE A 40 -19.74 -1.63 -24.37
C ILE A 40 -20.96 -2.49 -24.65
N ILE A 41 -21.89 -2.66 -23.70
CA ILE A 41 -23.11 -3.46 -23.90
C ILE A 41 -24.06 -2.80 -24.90
N ALA A 42 -24.02 -1.47 -25.00
CA ALA A 42 -24.80 -0.69 -25.95
C ALA A 42 -24.38 -0.87 -27.43
N ILE A 43 -23.34 -1.66 -27.72
CA ILE A 43 -22.98 -1.98 -29.12
C ILE A 43 -24.00 -2.96 -29.73
N PRO A 44 -24.32 -2.87 -31.04
CA PRO A 44 -25.34 -3.70 -31.68
C PRO A 44 -25.15 -5.21 -31.51
N LEU A 45 -23.90 -5.66 -31.39
CA LEU A 45 -23.56 -7.06 -31.15
C LEU A 45 -23.95 -7.52 -29.73
N GLY A 46 -23.80 -6.64 -28.72
CA GLY A 46 -24.23 -6.91 -27.34
C GLY A 46 -25.74 -7.08 -27.24
N GLU A 47 -26.49 -6.20 -27.89
CA GLU A 47 -27.95 -6.30 -27.97
C GLU A 47 -28.43 -7.58 -28.68
N LEU A 48 -27.70 -8.03 -29.70
CA LEU A 48 -28.01 -9.28 -30.41
C LEU A 48 -27.89 -10.49 -29.47
N PHE A 49 -26.83 -10.57 -28.67
CA PHE A 49 -26.65 -11.67 -27.71
C PHE A 49 -27.67 -11.66 -26.58
N LEU A 50 -28.11 -10.48 -26.13
CA LEU A 50 -29.15 -10.34 -25.10
C LEU A 50 -30.53 -10.86 -25.56
N LYS A 51 -30.80 -10.88 -26.86
CA LYS A 51 -32.08 -11.36 -27.44
C LYS A 51 -32.15 -12.87 -27.60
N ILE A 52 -31.04 -13.60 -27.50
CA ILE A 52 -31.02 -15.05 -27.66
C ILE A 52 -31.49 -15.71 -26.35
N PRO A 53 -32.56 -16.54 -26.35
CA PRO A 53 -32.99 -17.25 -25.14
C PRO A 53 -31.85 -18.15 -24.63
N ILE A 54 -31.67 -18.23 -23.31
CA ILE A 54 -30.55 -18.89 -22.58
C ILE A 54 -29.24 -18.10 -22.59
N ILE A 55 -28.77 -17.61 -23.75
CA ILE A 55 -27.52 -16.82 -23.82
C ILE A 55 -27.70 -15.44 -23.19
N GLY A 56 -28.86 -14.81 -23.38
CA GLY A 56 -29.15 -13.48 -22.84
C GLY A 56 -29.00 -13.39 -21.31
N PRO A 57 -29.64 -14.28 -20.52
CA PRO A 57 -29.47 -14.31 -19.07
C PRO A 57 -28.02 -14.54 -18.62
N ALA A 58 -27.28 -15.43 -19.30
CA ALA A 58 -25.87 -15.68 -18.99
C ALA A 58 -25.00 -14.44 -19.28
N MET A 59 -25.23 -13.77 -20.41
CA MET A 59 -24.56 -12.52 -20.76
C MET A 59 -24.91 -11.38 -19.80
N ALA A 60 -26.17 -11.28 -19.35
CA ALA A 60 -26.58 -10.30 -18.35
C ALA A 60 -25.90 -10.54 -16.99
N LEU A 61 -25.73 -11.81 -16.58
CA LEU A 61 -25.00 -12.16 -15.36
C LEU A 61 -23.50 -11.80 -15.49
N LEU A 62 -22.88 -12.12 -16.62
CA LEU A 62 -21.49 -11.74 -16.88
C LEU A 62 -21.30 -10.23 -16.92
N ALA A 63 -22.23 -9.50 -17.54
CA ALA A 63 -22.27 -8.05 -17.57
C ALA A 63 -22.36 -7.43 -16.17
N LEU A 64 -22.98 -8.12 -15.20
CA LEU A 64 -23.04 -7.68 -13.82
C LEU A 64 -21.75 -8.02 -13.04
N MET A 65 -21.19 -9.22 -13.25
CA MET A 65 -20.05 -9.71 -12.46
C MET A 65 -18.70 -9.15 -12.91
N ILE A 66 -18.47 -9.03 -14.22
CA ILE A 66 -17.18 -8.61 -14.77
C ILE A 66 -16.78 -7.21 -14.29
N PRO A 67 -17.65 -6.18 -14.33
CA PRO A 67 -17.34 -4.87 -13.78
C PRO A 67 -16.92 -4.92 -12.31
N GLY A 68 -17.62 -5.73 -11.51
CA GLY A 68 -17.31 -5.93 -10.11
C GLY A 68 -15.92 -6.51 -9.89
N LEU A 69 -15.58 -7.59 -10.60
CA LEU A 69 -14.26 -8.23 -10.49
C LEU A 69 -13.13 -7.30 -10.94
N VAL A 70 -13.34 -6.55 -12.03
CA VAL A 70 -12.37 -5.57 -12.53
C VAL A 70 -12.20 -4.42 -11.53
N ALA A 71 -13.29 -3.89 -10.99
CA ALA A 71 -13.24 -2.85 -9.95
C ALA A 71 -12.50 -3.33 -8.69
N ILE A 72 -12.77 -4.55 -8.22
CA ILE A 72 -12.05 -5.17 -7.09
C ILE A 72 -10.56 -5.28 -7.40
N ALA A 73 -10.20 -5.77 -8.58
CA ALA A 73 -8.79 -5.95 -8.97
C ALA A 73 -8.03 -4.61 -9.03
N ILE A 74 -8.63 -3.58 -9.63
CA ILE A 74 -8.05 -2.24 -9.71
C ILE A 74 -7.92 -1.64 -8.30
N TYR A 75 -8.96 -1.72 -7.48
CA TYR A 75 -8.94 -1.24 -6.10
C TYR A 75 -7.81 -1.90 -5.30
N ILE A 76 -7.71 -3.24 -5.32
CA ILE A 76 -6.66 -3.98 -4.62
C ILE A 76 -5.28 -3.53 -5.10
N LEU A 77 -5.08 -3.38 -6.41
CA LEU A 77 -3.80 -2.96 -6.97
C LEU A 77 -3.39 -1.56 -6.47
N ILE A 78 -4.32 -0.60 -6.51
CA ILE A 78 -4.07 0.77 -6.02
C ILE A 78 -3.76 0.77 -4.52
N GLN A 79 -4.59 0.11 -3.72
CA GLN A 79 -4.41 0.06 -2.27
C GLN A 79 -3.10 -0.64 -1.88
N LEU A 80 -2.72 -1.70 -2.60
CA LEU A 80 -1.42 -2.35 -2.40
C LEU A 80 -0.28 -1.37 -2.67
N LEU A 81 -0.30 -0.64 -3.79
CA LEU A 81 0.75 0.35 -4.10
C LEU A 81 0.80 1.50 -3.09
N GLN A 82 -0.34 1.97 -2.61
CA GLN A 82 -0.43 3.02 -1.58
C GLN A 82 0.13 2.54 -0.23
N CYS A 83 -0.24 1.35 0.21
CA CYS A 83 0.14 0.81 1.52
C CYS A 83 1.55 0.19 1.54
N LEU A 84 2.11 -0.19 0.38
CA LEU A 84 3.39 -0.88 0.32
C LEU A 84 4.54 -0.10 0.99
N PRO A 85 4.78 1.20 0.74
CA PRO A 85 5.83 1.95 1.44
C PRO A 85 5.72 1.86 2.97
N MET A 86 4.51 1.98 3.52
CA MET A 86 4.27 1.88 4.96
C MET A 86 4.59 0.48 5.49
N LEU A 87 4.12 -0.57 4.80
CA LEU A 87 4.41 -1.96 5.17
C LEU A 87 5.92 -2.26 5.13
N LEU A 88 6.64 -1.63 4.21
CA LEU A 88 8.07 -1.79 4.04
C LEU A 88 8.92 -0.95 5.02
N ALA A 89 8.32 0.06 5.63
CA ALA A 89 8.96 0.93 6.62
C ALA A 89 8.88 0.38 8.05
N SER A 90 8.22 -0.76 8.26
CA SER A 90 8.13 -1.36 9.60
C SER A 90 9.52 -1.75 10.13
N PRO A 91 9.82 -1.56 11.43
CA PRO A 91 11.15 -1.84 11.96
C PRO A 91 11.60 -3.29 11.74
N GLU A 92 10.68 -4.24 11.80
CA GLU A 92 10.94 -5.66 11.56
C GLU A 92 11.36 -5.94 10.12
N VAL A 93 10.62 -5.37 9.16
CA VAL A 93 10.93 -5.53 7.73
C VAL A 93 12.24 -4.82 7.40
N VAL A 94 12.49 -3.64 7.98
CA VAL A 94 13.76 -2.92 7.81
C VAL A 94 14.93 -3.75 8.34
N ARG A 95 14.81 -4.33 9.55
CA ARG A 95 15.85 -5.23 10.11
C ARG A 95 16.07 -6.46 9.25
N ALA A 96 15.00 -7.12 8.81
CA ALA A 96 15.08 -8.28 7.94
C ALA A 96 15.76 -7.94 6.61
N ARG A 97 15.51 -6.75 6.07
CA ARG A 97 16.17 -6.25 4.85
C ARG A 97 17.63 -5.93 5.05
N ILE A 98 18.01 -5.33 6.18
CA ILE A 98 19.42 -5.09 6.52
C ILE A 98 20.15 -6.43 6.61
N ALA A 99 19.59 -7.40 7.35
CA ALA A 99 20.17 -8.73 7.45
C ALA A 99 20.27 -9.44 6.09
N ALA A 100 19.25 -9.34 5.24
CA ALA A 100 19.29 -9.87 3.88
C ALA A 100 20.31 -9.13 3.00
N GLY A 101 20.49 -7.82 3.19
CA GLY A 101 21.50 -7.00 2.52
C GLY A 101 22.93 -7.35 2.95
N GLU A 102 23.15 -7.66 4.23
CA GLU A 102 24.43 -8.17 4.74
C GLU A 102 24.78 -9.55 4.13
N GLN A 103 23.76 -10.37 3.85
CA GLN A 103 23.92 -11.64 3.14
C GLN A 103 24.06 -11.48 1.63
N TRP A 104 23.63 -10.34 1.08
CA TRP A 104 23.72 -10.07 -0.35
C TRP A 104 25.17 -9.83 -0.75
N GLN A 105 25.78 -10.83 -1.39
CA GLN A 105 27.12 -10.69 -1.92
C GLN A 105 27.11 -9.71 -3.10
N HIS A 106 27.50 -8.47 -2.85
CA HIS A 106 27.73 -7.50 -3.91
C HIS A 106 28.70 -8.09 -4.94
N LEU A 107 28.28 -8.08 -6.20
CA LEU A 107 29.12 -8.58 -7.28
C LEU A 107 30.31 -7.63 -7.42
N SER A 108 31.53 -8.16 -7.24
CA SER A 108 32.75 -7.35 -7.44
C SER A 108 32.84 -6.89 -8.89
N ILE A 109 32.92 -5.57 -9.07
CA ILE A 109 33.08 -4.93 -10.38
C ILE A 109 34.57 -4.73 -10.60
N ARG A 110 35.14 -5.40 -11.61
CA ARG A 110 36.57 -5.33 -11.93
C ARG A 110 36.79 -4.44 -13.15
N ALA A 111 37.92 -3.73 -13.19
CA ALA A 111 38.29 -2.91 -14.34
C ALA A 111 38.52 -3.74 -15.62
N ALA A 112 38.87 -5.02 -15.47
CA ALA A 112 39.03 -5.97 -16.56
C ALA A 112 37.70 -6.58 -17.06
N ASP A 113 36.57 -6.34 -16.39
CA ASP A 113 35.27 -6.84 -16.85
C ASP A 113 34.88 -6.16 -18.17
N PRO A 114 34.33 -6.91 -19.15
CA PRO A 114 33.72 -6.33 -20.35
C PRO A 114 32.67 -5.28 -19.99
N GLY A 115 32.53 -4.24 -20.82
CA GLY A 115 31.64 -3.10 -20.54
C GLY A 115 30.20 -3.51 -20.19
N TRP A 116 29.62 -4.45 -20.94
CA TRP A 116 28.27 -4.95 -20.70
C TRP A 116 28.13 -5.71 -19.36
N LEU A 117 29.15 -6.49 -18.97
CA LEU A 117 29.14 -7.24 -17.72
C LEU A 117 29.25 -6.30 -16.52
N ARG A 118 30.05 -5.24 -16.66
CA ARG A 118 30.15 -4.16 -15.69
C ARG A 118 28.81 -3.49 -15.46
N GLU A 119 28.09 -3.15 -16.53
CA GLU A 119 26.77 -2.54 -16.45
C GLU A 119 25.76 -3.47 -15.76
N LEU A 120 25.76 -4.76 -16.10
CA LEU A 120 24.87 -5.74 -15.49
C LEU A 120 25.14 -5.91 -13.99
N LYS A 121 26.40 -5.98 -13.57
CA LYS A 121 26.79 -6.04 -12.16
C LYS A 121 26.35 -4.78 -11.40
N MET A 122 26.51 -3.60 -12.00
CA MET A 122 26.03 -2.33 -11.41
C MET A 122 24.51 -2.35 -11.23
N LYS A 123 23.75 -2.74 -12.26
CA LYS A 123 22.29 -2.85 -12.20
C LYS A 123 21.84 -3.84 -11.12
N LEU A 124 22.43 -5.02 -11.05
CA LEU A 124 22.10 -6.03 -10.04
C LEU A 124 22.41 -5.55 -8.61
N ASN A 125 23.54 -4.87 -8.40
CA ASN A 125 23.90 -4.32 -7.10
C ASN A 125 22.97 -3.17 -6.66
N ASN A 126 22.45 -2.39 -7.61
CA ASN A 126 21.54 -1.26 -7.34
C ASN A 126 20.05 -1.66 -7.33
N PHE A 127 19.71 -2.85 -7.85
CA PHE A 127 18.33 -3.31 -8.00
C PHE A 127 17.46 -3.16 -6.74
N PRO A 128 17.92 -3.51 -5.52
CA PRO A 128 17.10 -3.34 -4.31
C PRO A 128 16.75 -1.88 -4.03
N LEU A 129 17.69 -0.95 -4.24
CA LEU A 129 17.48 0.49 -4.04
C LEU A 129 16.55 1.06 -5.10
N GLU A 130 16.76 0.69 -6.37
CA GLU A 130 15.89 1.08 -7.48
C GLU A 130 14.46 0.58 -7.30
N TRP A 131 14.30 -0.65 -6.82
CA TRP A 131 13.00 -1.23 -6.52
C TRP A 131 12.27 -0.47 -5.41
N ILE A 132 12.94 -0.14 -4.30
CA ILE A 132 12.35 0.70 -3.24
C ILE A 132 11.97 2.09 -3.77
N SER A 133 12.82 2.73 -4.57
CA SER A 133 12.52 4.02 -5.19
C SER A 133 11.30 3.93 -6.11
N SER A 134 11.21 2.85 -6.89
CA SER A 134 10.09 2.58 -7.81
C SER A 134 8.77 2.36 -7.06
N ILE A 135 8.80 1.70 -5.90
CA ILE A 135 7.62 1.56 -5.04
C ILE A 135 7.10 2.92 -4.57
N HIS A 136 7.98 3.84 -4.17
CA HIS A 136 7.55 5.18 -3.76
C HIS A 136 6.96 5.97 -4.93
N LYS A 137 7.53 5.85 -6.14
CA LYS A 137 6.97 6.47 -7.34
C LYS A 137 5.60 5.86 -7.68
N GLY A 138 5.48 4.53 -7.63
CA GLY A 138 4.24 3.81 -7.85
C GLY A 138 3.15 4.19 -6.85
N SER A 139 3.50 4.32 -5.57
CA SER A 139 2.59 4.81 -4.52
C SER A 139 2.07 6.21 -4.83
N LYS A 140 2.94 7.16 -5.19
CA LYS A 140 2.52 8.52 -5.59
C LYS A 140 1.57 8.51 -6.79
N ALA A 141 1.87 7.69 -7.80
CA ALA A 141 1.00 7.52 -8.95
C ALA A 141 -0.36 6.92 -8.56
N ALA A 142 -0.37 5.92 -7.67
CA ALA A 142 -1.58 5.32 -7.13
C ALA A 142 -2.44 6.34 -6.35
N TYR A 143 -1.84 7.18 -5.50
CA TYR A 143 -2.56 8.30 -4.86
C TYR A 143 -3.12 9.30 -5.87
N ALA A 144 -2.38 9.62 -6.93
CA ALA A 144 -2.88 10.53 -7.95
C ALA A 144 -4.10 9.96 -8.67
N VAL A 145 -4.07 8.66 -9.02
CA VAL A 145 -5.23 7.97 -9.62
C VAL A 145 -6.40 7.94 -8.64
N ASP A 146 -6.17 7.54 -7.40
CA ASP A 146 -7.23 7.43 -6.39
C ASP A 146 -7.85 8.80 -6.06
N LEU A 147 -7.06 9.88 -6.07
CA LEU A 147 -7.52 11.25 -5.92
C LEU A 147 -8.46 11.66 -7.07
N VAL A 148 -8.12 11.28 -8.31
CA VAL A 148 -8.98 11.54 -9.47
C VAL A 148 -10.29 10.75 -9.36
N LEU A 149 -10.23 9.45 -9.09
CA LEU A 149 -11.42 8.59 -8.97
C LEU A 149 -12.33 9.05 -7.82
N SER A 150 -11.74 9.36 -6.66
CA SER A 150 -12.45 9.89 -5.50
C SER A 150 -13.06 11.26 -5.79
N GLY A 151 -12.37 12.11 -6.55
CA GLY A 151 -12.87 13.42 -6.96
C GLY A 151 -14.00 13.35 -7.99
N MET A 152 -14.06 12.28 -8.79
CA MET A 152 -15.20 12.02 -9.68
C MET A 152 -16.44 11.60 -8.88
N GLN A 153 -16.29 10.72 -7.89
CA GLN A 153 -17.41 10.27 -7.05
C GLN A 153 -17.87 11.35 -6.06
N TYR A 154 -16.93 12.03 -5.42
CA TYR A 154 -17.16 13.07 -4.42
C TYR A 154 -16.64 14.41 -4.96
N PRO A 155 -17.35 15.03 -5.92
CA PRO A 155 -16.91 16.29 -6.52
C PRO A 155 -16.76 17.35 -5.44
N LEU A 156 -15.55 17.88 -5.30
CA LEU A 156 -15.23 18.91 -4.32
C LEU A 156 -15.77 20.29 -4.72
N PHE A 157 -16.08 20.49 -6.01
CA PHE A 157 -16.56 21.75 -6.56
C PHE A 157 -17.94 21.61 -7.19
N LYS A 158 -18.73 22.69 -7.20
CA LYS A 158 -20.10 22.71 -7.76
C LYS A 158 -20.15 22.23 -9.21
N ASP A 159 -19.25 22.73 -10.04
CA ASP A 159 -19.18 22.45 -11.48
C ASP A 159 -18.22 21.28 -11.82
N GLY A 160 -17.79 20.54 -10.81
CA GLY A 160 -16.85 19.43 -10.94
C GLY A 160 -15.39 19.85 -11.05
N TRP A 161 -14.50 18.85 -11.05
CA TRP A 161 -13.05 19.06 -10.98
C TRP A 161 -12.50 19.66 -12.31
N LEU A 162 -12.96 19.21 -13.47
CA LEU A 162 -12.44 19.74 -14.74
C LEU A 162 -12.70 21.25 -14.91
N SER A 163 -13.92 21.69 -14.56
CA SER A 163 -14.28 23.12 -14.57
C SER A 163 -13.44 23.91 -13.58
N ALA A 164 -13.19 23.36 -12.39
CA ALA A 164 -12.33 23.98 -11.39
C ALA A 164 -10.87 24.13 -11.87
N ILE A 165 -10.31 23.16 -12.60
CA ILE A 165 -8.97 23.29 -13.20
C ILE A 165 -8.95 24.41 -14.25
N GLN A 166 -9.96 24.43 -15.14
CA GLN A 166 -10.06 25.42 -16.22
C GLN A 166 -10.26 26.84 -15.70
N ASN A 167 -10.99 26.99 -14.59
CA ASN A 167 -11.38 28.26 -14.00
C ASN A 167 -10.71 28.52 -12.65
N TRP A 168 -9.46 28.07 -12.46
CA TRP A 168 -8.76 28.14 -11.18
C TRP A 168 -8.76 29.55 -10.55
N ASN A 169 -8.63 30.58 -11.38
CA ASN A 169 -8.57 31.97 -10.92
C ASN A 169 -9.92 32.54 -10.42
N SER A 170 -11.03 31.86 -10.71
CA SER A 170 -12.37 32.29 -10.28
C SER A 170 -12.97 31.37 -9.22
N LEU A 171 -12.24 30.37 -8.73
CA LEU A 171 -12.72 29.48 -7.68
C LEU A 171 -12.81 30.21 -6.33
N GLY A 172 -14.04 30.39 -5.85
CA GLY A 172 -14.28 30.85 -4.49
C GLY A 172 -14.34 29.69 -3.50
N LEU A 173 -14.08 29.98 -2.22
CA LEU A 173 -14.35 29.04 -1.12
C LEU A 173 -15.83 28.60 -1.06
N TRP A 174 -16.73 29.41 -1.63
CA TRP A 174 -18.17 29.14 -1.70
C TRP A 174 -18.56 28.14 -2.78
N ASP A 175 -17.66 27.83 -3.71
CA ASP A 175 -17.88 26.83 -4.76
C ASP A 175 -17.50 25.42 -4.31
N VAL A 176 -16.86 25.32 -3.13
CA VAL A 176 -16.51 24.07 -2.49
C VAL A 176 -17.75 23.41 -1.89
N ARG A 177 -17.98 22.15 -2.26
CA ARG A 177 -19.01 21.28 -1.68
C ARG A 177 -18.49 20.68 -0.37
N TRP A 178 -18.52 21.46 0.71
CA TRP A 178 -18.00 21.05 2.02
C TRP A 178 -18.55 19.71 2.52
N GLY A 179 -19.80 19.37 2.21
CA GLY A 179 -20.40 18.06 2.55
C GLY A 179 -19.74 16.85 1.90
N ASN A 180 -19.02 17.02 0.78
CA ASN A 180 -18.33 15.94 0.08
C ASN A 180 -16.90 15.71 0.58
N ILE A 181 -16.31 16.68 1.32
CA ILE A 181 -14.93 16.59 1.79
C ILE A 181 -14.70 15.38 2.71
N PRO A 182 -15.56 15.09 3.72
CA PRO A 182 -15.35 13.92 4.57
C PRO A 182 -15.34 12.61 3.76
N GLY A 183 -16.31 12.44 2.86
CA GLY A 183 -16.37 11.27 1.97
C GLY A 183 -15.12 11.13 1.11
N PHE A 184 -14.67 12.23 0.50
CA PHE A 184 -13.46 12.28 -0.30
C PHE A 184 -12.19 11.92 0.52
N VAL A 185 -12.02 12.49 1.71
CA VAL A 185 -10.86 12.22 2.57
C VAL A 185 -10.89 10.80 3.11
N THR A 186 -12.06 10.32 3.58
CA THR A 186 -12.25 8.94 4.03
C THR A 186 -11.95 7.96 2.91
N MET A 187 -12.37 8.26 1.68
CA MET A 187 -12.14 7.40 0.53
C MET A 187 -10.64 7.20 0.26
N ILE A 188 -9.83 8.25 0.34
CA ILE A 188 -8.39 8.20 0.07
C ILE A 188 -7.62 7.56 1.24
N PHE A 189 -7.96 7.88 2.50
CA PHE A 189 -7.09 7.57 3.64
C PHE A 189 -7.65 6.52 4.62
N ALA A 190 -8.92 6.11 4.54
CA ALA A 190 -9.49 5.24 5.57
C ALA A 190 -8.84 3.86 5.59
N PHE A 191 -8.55 3.27 4.43
CA PHE A 191 -7.92 1.95 4.36
C PHE A 191 -6.48 1.97 4.88
N GLU A 192 -5.68 2.94 4.44
CA GLU A 192 -4.32 3.17 4.95
C GLU A 192 -4.33 3.43 6.46
N GLY A 193 -5.22 4.32 6.92
CA GLY A 193 -5.37 4.63 8.34
C GLY A 193 -5.75 3.41 9.18
N ALA A 194 -6.62 2.54 8.66
CA ALA A 194 -7.00 1.30 9.34
C ALA A 194 -5.83 0.29 9.43
N ILE A 195 -5.00 0.19 8.39
CA ILE A 195 -3.77 -0.62 8.40
C ILE A 195 -2.73 -0.02 9.35
N TRP A 196 -2.50 1.29 9.28
CA TRP A 196 -1.56 1.96 10.18
C TRP A 196 -1.93 1.75 11.65
N LEU A 197 -3.21 1.93 11.97
CA LEU A 197 -3.73 1.71 13.31
C LEU A 197 -3.61 0.24 13.73
N TYR A 198 -3.88 -0.70 12.81
CA TYR A 198 -3.65 -2.13 13.06
C TYR A 198 -2.20 -2.42 13.45
N LEU A 199 -1.23 -1.92 12.67
CA LEU A 199 0.20 -2.11 12.92
C LEU A 199 0.63 -1.51 14.27
N LYS A 200 0.12 -0.32 14.61
CA LYS A 200 0.42 0.32 15.90
C LYS A 200 -0.16 -0.43 17.08
N LEU A 201 -1.38 -0.95 16.94
CA LEU A 201 -2.01 -1.76 17.97
C LEU A 201 -1.27 -3.09 18.15
N SER A 202 -0.81 -3.75 17.07
CA SER A 202 -0.02 -4.97 17.20
C SER A 202 1.32 -4.74 17.89
N GLU A 203 2.03 -3.65 17.55
CA GLU A 203 3.28 -3.27 18.22
C GLU A 203 3.06 -3.07 19.74
N GLY A 204 1.96 -2.39 20.11
CA GLY A 204 1.59 -2.18 21.51
C GLY A 204 1.33 -3.49 22.26
N VAL A 205 0.59 -4.42 21.64
CA VAL A 205 0.30 -5.74 22.23
C VAL A 205 1.58 -6.56 22.42
N ASP A 206 2.52 -6.50 21.48
CA ASP A 206 3.78 -7.23 21.59
C ASP A 206 4.68 -6.70 22.72
N ILE A 207 4.64 -5.39 23.00
CA ILE A 207 5.35 -4.81 24.16
C ILE A 207 4.82 -5.37 25.48
N PHE A 208 3.50 -5.55 25.61
CA PHE A 208 2.90 -6.10 26.84
C PHE A 208 3.07 -7.62 26.97
N ASN A 209 3.26 -8.33 25.86
CA ASN A 209 3.49 -9.77 25.84
C ASN A 209 4.97 -10.16 25.82
N ALA A 210 5.88 -9.21 25.58
CA ALA A 210 7.31 -9.48 25.58
C ALA A 210 7.73 -10.02 26.96
N PRO A 211 8.50 -11.13 27.01
CA PRO A 211 9.04 -11.60 28.27
C PRO A 211 9.87 -10.47 28.89
N PRO A 212 9.83 -10.31 30.23
CA PRO A 212 10.63 -9.28 30.88
C PRO A 212 12.08 -9.43 30.42
N ALA A 213 12.68 -8.30 30.01
CA ALA A 213 14.06 -8.29 29.54
C ALA A 213 14.92 -9.10 30.54
N PRO A 214 15.75 -10.06 30.07
CA PRO A 214 16.56 -10.85 30.97
C PRO A 214 17.33 -9.86 31.85
N ARG A 215 17.19 -9.99 33.18
CA ARG A 215 17.90 -9.14 34.13
C ARG A 215 19.34 -9.13 33.68
N THR A 216 19.83 -7.98 33.22
CA THR A 216 21.22 -7.84 32.79
C THR A 216 22.05 -8.41 33.92
N GLN A 217 22.66 -9.58 33.70
CA GLN A 217 23.54 -10.14 34.69
C GLN A 217 24.55 -9.03 35.00
N PRO A 218 24.86 -8.79 36.30
CA PRO A 218 25.87 -7.81 36.67
C PRO A 218 27.05 -8.05 35.75
N ARG A 219 27.42 -7.05 34.93
CA ARG A 219 28.55 -7.19 34.03
C ARG A 219 29.69 -7.67 34.90
N GLU A 220 30.18 -8.89 34.66
CA GLU A 220 31.38 -9.36 35.34
C GLU A 220 32.40 -8.22 35.20
N PRO A 221 32.99 -7.77 36.32
CA PRO A 221 33.95 -6.69 36.30
C PRO A 221 34.92 -7.01 35.17
N ARG A 222 34.91 -6.18 34.10
CA ARG A 222 35.80 -6.40 32.96
C ARG A 222 37.18 -6.51 33.57
N GLU A 223 37.75 -7.70 33.51
CA GLU A 223 39.10 -7.96 33.95
C GLU A 223 39.96 -6.90 33.24
N ARG A 224 40.43 -5.91 34.01
CA ARG A 224 41.30 -4.88 33.46
C ARG A 224 42.53 -5.64 33.03
N LYS A 225 42.62 -5.96 31.73
CA LYS A 225 43.86 -6.46 31.14
C LYS A 225 44.93 -5.48 31.58
N GLN A 226 45.82 -5.95 32.45
CA GLN A 226 46.92 -5.14 32.95
C GLN A 226 47.69 -4.63 31.72
N PRO A 227 48.08 -3.34 31.70
CA PRO A 227 48.90 -2.82 30.62
C PRO A 227 50.11 -3.72 30.45
N ARG A 228 50.28 -4.26 29.24
CA ARG A 228 51.42 -5.10 28.87
C ARG A 228 52.65 -4.21 29.03
N THR A 229 53.47 -4.47 30.05
CA THR A 229 54.79 -3.85 30.17
C THR A 229 55.64 -4.38 29.04
N GLU A 230 55.78 -3.60 27.97
CA GLU A 230 56.78 -3.88 26.95
C GLU A 230 58.17 -3.69 27.57
N PRO A 231 59.08 -4.68 27.46
CA PRO A 231 60.45 -4.49 27.89
C PRO A 231 61.11 -3.44 26.99
N MET A 232 61.51 -2.31 27.58
CA MET A 232 62.43 -1.39 26.91
C MET A 232 63.76 -2.12 26.72
N SER A 233 64.07 -2.48 25.47
CA SER A 233 65.44 -2.82 25.08
C SER A 233 66.26 -1.53 25.07
N TRP A 234 67.24 -1.45 25.96
CA TRP A 234 68.29 -0.43 25.95
C TRP A 234 69.32 -0.71 24.86
#